data_AF-A0A919SD34-F1
#
_entry.id   AF-A0A919SD34-F1
#
_cell.length_a   1.000
_cell.length_b   1.000
_cell.length_c   1.000
_cell.angle_alpha   90.00
_cell.angle_beta   90.00
_cell.angle_gamma   90.00
#
_symmetry.space_group_name_H-M   'P 1'
#
loop_
_entity.id
_entity.type
_entity.pdbx_description
1 polymer ?
#
loop_
_entity_poly.entity_id
_entity_poly.type
_entity_poly.pdbx_seq_one_letter_code
_entity_poly.pdbx_strand_id
1 'polypeptide(L)'
;MNRLFRLGPVLRARKAQEDAAKGAVIQSRQQIREAQALVKRRHLDLAGADAPTEGTARAMVASMVARQSMAATLSGAHRMVADAEDVAREKQAELADAAKRRRAVELMAERHAETVKAHDLKVDQLAVDEMAVTAKARSAARGVDATSEERAQVLRHGKGTAADREDVARETANSVAARRQSTNLAHAGQVITAAQAALAVVAKQNAGPADSQDENDADDGSRA
;
A
#
# COMPACT_ATOMS: atom_id res chain seq x y z
N MET A 1 4.35 3.96 -21.30
CA MET A 1 4.70 3.46 -19.95
C MET A 1 4.50 1.94 -19.92
N ASN A 2 5.42 1.16 -19.32
CA ASN A 2 5.21 -0.29 -19.21
C ASN A 2 4.16 -0.56 -18.12
N ARG A 3 3.06 -1.23 -18.47
CA ARG A 3 1.92 -1.53 -17.56
C ARG A 3 2.21 -2.67 -16.59
N LEU A 4 3.24 -3.48 -16.85
CA LEU A 4 3.61 -4.59 -16.00
C LEU A 4 4.52 -4.14 -14.85
N PHE A 5 4.15 -4.51 -13.64
CA PHE A 5 5.00 -4.35 -12.47
C PHE A 5 6.22 -5.26 -12.56
N ARG A 6 7.40 -4.67 -12.77
CA ARG A 6 8.67 -5.40 -12.98
C ARG A 6 9.04 -6.32 -11.81
N LEU A 7 8.61 -5.99 -10.59
CA LEU A 7 8.87 -6.79 -9.39
C LEU A 7 7.72 -7.80 -9.09
N GLY A 8 6.81 -8.04 -10.04
CA GLY A 8 5.74 -9.03 -9.90
C GLY A 8 6.26 -10.45 -9.55
N PRO A 9 7.32 -10.97 -10.20
CA PRO A 9 7.93 -12.24 -9.81
C PRO A 9 8.50 -12.23 -8.38
N VAL A 10 9.09 -11.11 -7.95
CA VAL A 10 9.63 -10.95 -6.59
C VAL A 10 8.51 -11.01 -5.56
N LEU A 11 7.37 -10.36 -5.82
CA LEU A 11 6.21 -10.42 -4.93
C LEU A 11 5.71 -11.85 -4.73
N ARG A 12 5.64 -12.65 -5.80
CA ARG A 12 5.27 -14.07 -5.73
C ARG A 12 6.28 -14.88 -4.92
N ALA A 13 7.57 -14.65 -5.14
CA ALA A 13 8.62 -15.31 -4.38
C ALA A 13 8.55 -14.96 -2.88
N ARG A 14 8.30 -13.68 -2.54
CA ARG A 14 8.14 -13.25 -1.14
C ARG A 14 6.91 -13.85 -0.48
N LYS A 15 5.79 -13.97 -1.21
CA LYS A 15 4.60 -14.68 -0.73
C LYS A 15 4.91 -16.16 -0.44
N ALA A 16 5.60 -16.85 -1.36
CA ALA A 16 6.01 -18.23 -1.15
C ALA A 16 6.94 -18.40 0.08
N GLN A 17 7.86 -17.45 0.30
CA GLN A 17 8.72 -17.45 1.49
C GLN A 17 7.92 -17.26 2.79
N GLU A 18 6.94 -16.37 2.80
CA GLU A 18 6.05 -16.19 3.95
C GLU A 18 5.23 -17.46 4.22
N ASP A 19 4.70 -18.10 3.18
CA ASP A 19 3.91 -19.32 3.32
C ASP A 19 4.78 -20.50 3.81
N ALA A 20 6.04 -20.60 3.37
CA ALA A 20 7.00 -21.54 3.93
C ALA A 20 7.28 -21.26 5.42
N ALA A 21 7.47 -20.00 5.81
CA ALA A 21 7.66 -19.61 7.21
C ALA A 21 6.43 -19.92 8.08
N LYS A 22 5.21 -19.74 7.55
CA LYS A 22 3.97 -20.18 8.23
C LYS A 22 3.96 -21.68 8.46
N GLY A 23 4.37 -22.47 7.46
CA GLY A 23 4.52 -23.91 7.58
C GLY A 23 5.47 -24.30 8.71
N ALA A 24 6.64 -23.65 8.80
CA ALA A 24 7.60 -23.87 9.88
C ALA A 24 7.03 -23.54 11.27
N VAL A 25 6.26 -22.45 11.41
CA VAL A 25 5.58 -22.11 12.67
C VAL A 25 4.56 -23.19 13.05
N ILE A 26 3.77 -23.70 12.10
CA ILE A 26 2.81 -24.78 12.35
C ILE A 26 3.53 -26.05 12.83
N GLN A 27 4.64 -26.41 12.17
CA GLN A 27 5.46 -27.55 12.55
C GLN A 27 6.06 -27.40 13.96
N SER A 28 6.62 -26.24 14.30
CA SER A 28 7.17 -25.99 15.64
C SER A 28 6.10 -26.08 16.74
N ARG A 29 4.88 -25.59 16.47
CA ARG A 29 3.74 -25.74 17.39
C ARG A 29 3.33 -27.20 17.58
N GLN A 30 3.45 -28.01 16.55
CA GLN A 30 3.19 -29.45 16.65
C GLN A 30 4.28 -30.14 17.49
N GLN A 31 5.55 -29.78 17.31
CA GLN A 31 6.66 -30.29 18.13
C GLN A 31 6.49 -29.95 19.61
N ILE A 32 6.03 -28.73 19.94
CA ILE A 32 5.70 -28.35 21.33
C ILE A 32 4.63 -29.29 21.90
N ARG A 33 3.55 -29.56 21.15
CA ARG A 33 2.49 -30.47 21.62
C ARG A 33 3.00 -31.89 21.83
N GLU A 34 3.87 -32.38 20.97
CA GLU A 34 4.50 -33.69 21.10
C GLU A 34 5.40 -33.77 22.35
N ALA A 35 6.21 -32.74 22.60
CA ALA A 35 7.04 -32.63 23.80
C ALA A 35 6.18 -32.55 25.08
N GLN A 36 5.09 -31.78 25.06
CA GLN A 36 4.12 -31.72 26.17
C GLN A 36 3.43 -33.06 26.42
N ALA A 37 3.08 -33.80 25.35
CA ALA A 37 2.51 -35.13 25.47
C ALA A 37 3.52 -36.12 26.10
N LEU A 38 4.80 -35.99 25.75
CA LEU A 38 5.88 -36.76 26.37
C LEU A 38 6.01 -36.45 27.87
N VAL A 39 5.99 -35.17 28.25
CA VAL A 39 5.99 -34.75 29.66
C VAL A 39 4.81 -35.38 30.40
N LYS A 40 3.60 -35.30 29.84
CA LYS A 40 2.40 -35.89 30.44
C LYS A 40 2.55 -37.40 30.63
N ARG A 41 3.08 -38.11 29.64
CA ARG A 41 3.35 -39.55 29.74
C ARG A 41 4.35 -39.86 30.86
N ARG A 42 5.49 -39.15 30.91
CA ARG A 42 6.51 -39.36 31.96
C ARG A 42 6.00 -39.01 33.35
N HIS A 43 5.12 -38.02 33.45
CA HIS A 43 4.47 -37.67 34.70
C HIS A 43 3.55 -38.80 35.18
N LEU A 44 2.75 -39.38 34.28
CA LEU A 44 1.91 -40.54 34.61
C LEU A 44 2.74 -41.78 34.97
N ASP A 45 3.84 -42.04 34.26
CA ASP A 45 4.77 -43.13 34.59
C ASP A 45 5.32 -42.97 36.03
N LEU A 46 5.70 -41.75 36.41
CA LEU A 46 6.21 -41.44 37.75
C LEU A 46 5.12 -41.51 38.83
N ALA A 47 3.90 -41.04 38.53
CA ALA A 47 2.77 -41.06 39.45
C ALA A 47 2.25 -42.48 39.69
N GLY A 48 2.27 -43.34 38.66
CA GLY A 48 1.84 -44.74 38.74
C GLY A 48 2.91 -45.69 39.26
N ALA A 49 4.16 -45.25 39.42
CA ALA A 49 5.13 -46.00 40.19
C ALA A 49 4.69 -45.95 41.66
N ASP A 50 4.18 -47.06 42.20
CA ASP A 50 3.82 -47.19 43.62
C ASP A 50 5.00 -47.68 44.47
N ALA A 51 4.90 -47.50 45.79
CA ALA A 51 5.89 -48.05 46.71
C ALA A 51 5.80 -49.58 46.71
N PRO A 52 6.93 -50.31 46.78
CA PRO A 52 6.90 -51.76 46.82
C PRO A 52 6.08 -52.23 48.03
N THR A 53 5.15 -53.16 47.80
CA THR A 53 4.31 -53.78 48.84
C THR A 53 5.11 -54.72 49.75
N GLU A 54 6.26 -55.20 49.27
CA GLU A 54 7.17 -56.06 50.01
C GLU A 54 8.22 -55.22 50.77
N GLY A 55 8.21 -55.33 52.10
CA GLY A 55 9.02 -54.52 53.01
C GLY A 55 10.52 -54.84 53.08
N THR A 56 11.13 -55.43 52.05
CA THR A 56 12.56 -55.68 52.08
C THR A 56 13.35 -54.39 51.82
N ALA A 57 14.41 -54.16 52.61
CA ALA A 57 15.26 -52.96 52.46
C ALA A 57 15.83 -52.80 51.04
N ARG A 58 16.12 -53.91 50.37
CA ARG A 58 16.60 -53.93 48.98
C ARG A 58 15.54 -53.47 47.99
N ALA A 59 14.28 -53.90 48.15
CA ALA A 59 13.18 -53.45 47.30
C ALA A 59 12.90 -51.96 47.48
N MET A 60 12.97 -51.45 48.71
CA MET A 60 12.83 -50.01 48.98
C MET A 60 13.92 -49.18 48.28
N VAL A 61 15.19 -49.56 48.41
CA VAL A 61 16.30 -48.85 47.74
C VAL A 61 16.16 -48.92 46.21
N ALA A 62 15.82 -50.08 45.65
CA ALA A 62 15.59 -50.23 44.22
C ALA A 62 14.45 -49.31 43.71
N SER A 63 13.34 -49.23 44.46
CA SER A 63 12.22 -48.34 44.12
C SER A 63 12.61 -46.85 44.19
N MET A 64 13.45 -46.47 45.15
CA MET A 64 13.92 -45.09 45.29
C MET A 64 14.79 -44.69 44.10
N VAL A 65 15.73 -45.54 43.70
CA VAL A 65 16.60 -45.31 42.53
C VAL A 65 15.76 -45.27 41.25
N ALA A 66 14.77 -46.15 41.09
CA ALA A 66 13.86 -46.13 39.96
C ALA A 66 13.08 -44.80 39.86
N ARG A 67 12.52 -44.32 40.98
CA ARG A 67 11.84 -43.01 41.03
C ARG A 67 12.78 -41.85 40.73
N GLN A 68 14.00 -41.85 41.25
CA GLN A 68 15.01 -40.83 40.95
C GLN A 68 15.35 -40.81 39.46
N SER A 69 15.52 -41.98 38.84
CA SER A 69 15.72 -42.09 37.39
C SER A 69 14.53 -41.55 36.61
N MET A 70 13.30 -41.90 36.99
CA MET A 70 12.08 -41.39 36.34
C MET A 70 11.96 -39.87 36.48
N ALA A 71 12.22 -39.32 37.67
CA ALA A 71 12.22 -37.87 37.91
C ALA A 71 13.27 -37.14 37.06
N ALA A 72 14.46 -37.73 36.88
CA ALA A 72 15.48 -37.21 35.98
C ALA A 72 14.99 -37.21 34.51
N THR A 73 14.34 -38.28 34.06
CA THR A 73 13.77 -38.32 32.69
C THR A 73 12.62 -37.33 32.49
N LEU A 74 11.79 -37.09 33.51
CA LEU A 74 10.74 -36.07 33.48
C LEU A 74 11.34 -34.67 33.38
N SER A 75 12.39 -34.40 34.15
CA SER A 75 13.12 -33.13 34.08
C SER A 75 13.73 -32.90 32.69
N GLY A 76 14.26 -33.96 32.07
CA GLY A 76 14.72 -33.92 30.67
C GLY A 76 13.59 -33.60 29.69
N ALA A 77 12.42 -34.21 29.85
CA ALA A 77 11.27 -33.93 29.00
C ALA A 77 10.77 -32.47 29.13
N HIS A 78 10.83 -31.88 30.33
CA HIS A 78 10.54 -30.46 30.52
C HIS A 78 11.52 -29.55 29.79
N ARG A 79 12.82 -29.89 29.77
CA ARG A 79 13.81 -29.14 28.98
C ARG A 79 13.51 -29.20 27.49
N MET A 80 13.11 -30.37 26.98
CA MET A 80 12.70 -30.50 25.58
C MET A 80 11.50 -29.61 25.21
N VAL A 81 10.56 -29.39 26.14
CA VAL A 81 9.46 -28.43 25.92
C VAL A 81 10.00 -27.01 25.82
N ALA A 82 10.87 -26.60 26.75
CA ALA A 82 11.48 -25.27 26.73
C ALA A 82 12.28 -25.04 25.43
N ASP A 83 13.10 -26.01 25.01
CA ASP A 83 13.86 -25.93 23.76
C ASP A 83 12.93 -25.81 22.54
N ALA A 84 11.81 -26.55 22.51
CA ALA A 84 10.83 -26.47 21.44
C ALA A 84 10.08 -25.12 21.44
N GLU A 85 9.81 -24.53 22.60
CA GLU A 85 9.23 -23.20 22.75
C GLU A 85 10.20 -22.12 22.25
N ASP A 86 11.49 -22.25 22.53
CA ASP A 86 12.54 -21.34 22.05
C ASP A 86 12.62 -21.36 20.52
N VAL A 87 12.68 -22.55 19.93
CA VAL A 87 12.64 -22.71 18.46
C VAL A 87 11.36 -22.12 17.87
N ALA A 88 10.20 -22.31 18.51
CA ALA A 88 8.95 -21.74 18.02
C ALA A 88 8.94 -20.20 18.08
N ARG A 89 9.57 -19.59 19.10
CA ARG A 89 9.75 -18.12 19.18
C ARG A 89 10.63 -17.61 18.03
N GLU A 90 11.72 -18.30 17.73
CA GLU A 90 12.57 -17.98 16.57
C GLU A 90 11.79 -18.07 15.25
N LYS A 91 11.01 -19.13 15.05
CA LYS A 91 10.19 -19.29 13.82
C LYS A 91 9.09 -18.24 13.70
N GLN A 92 8.54 -17.77 14.81
CA GLN A 92 7.60 -16.64 14.80
C GLN A 92 8.27 -15.33 14.41
N ALA A 93 9.50 -15.07 14.89
CA ALA A 93 10.28 -13.91 14.47
C ALA A 93 10.63 -13.96 12.98
N GLU A 94 11.05 -15.12 12.46
CA GLU A 94 11.31 -15.35 11.03
C GLU A 94 10.06 -15.06 10.16
N LEU A 95 8.89 -15.52 10.60
CA LEU A 95 7.62 -15.23 9.92
C LEU A 95 7.31 -13.74 9.90
N ALA A 96 7.48 -13.04 11.03
CA ALA A 96 7.26 -11.61 11.11
C ALA A 96 8.17 -10.84 10.15
N ASP A 97 9.43 -11.22 10.05
CA ASP A 97 10.38 -10.59 9.13
C ASP A 97 10.08 -10.92 7.66
N ALA A 98 9.66 -12.15 7.35
CA ALA A 98 9.18 -12.49 6.01
C ALA A 98 7.96 -11.65 5.60
N ALA A 99 7.00 -11.46 6.51
CA ALA A 99 5.82 -10.63 6.28
C ALA A 99 6.19 -9.15 6.06
N LYS A 100 7.12 -8.58 6.85
CA LYS A 100 7.64 -7.21 6.63
C LYS A 100 8.25 -7.05 5.24
N ARG A 101 9.10 -8.00 4.81
CA ARG A 101 9.75 -7.96 3.49
C ARG A 101 8.75 -8.05 2.35
N ARG A 102 7.69 -8.87 2.49
CA ARG A 102 6.59 -8.90 1.51
C ARG A 102 5.86 -7.57 1.45
N ARG A 103 5.49 -7.01 2.61
CA ARG A 103 4.73 -5.74 2.68
C ARG A 103 5.45 -4.58 2.00
N ALA A 104 6.78 -4.52 2.13
CA ALA A 104 7.58 -3.50 1.43
C ALA A 104 7.42 -3.57 -0.10
N VAL A 105 7.40 -4.76 -0.68
CA VAL A 105 7.22 -4.97 -2.13
C VAL A 105 5.77 -4.69 -2.55
N GLU A 106 4.80 -5.02 -1.70
CA GLU A 106 3.39 -4.69 -1.95
C GLU A 106 3.15 -3.19 -2.05
N LEU A 107 3.74 -2.39 -1.15
CA LEU A 107 3.64 -0.94 -1.20
C LEU A 107 4.21 -0.36 -2.50
N MET A 108 5.30 -0.94 -3.02
CA MET A 108 5.85 -0.55 -4.33
C MET A 108 4.91 -0.92 -5.48
N ALA A 109 4.24 -2.07 -5.39
CA ALA A 109 3.25 -2.49 -6.37
C ALA A 109 2.01 -1.59 -6.36
N GLU A 110 1.53 -1.21 -5.17
CA GLU A 110 0.42 -0.27 -4.96
C GLU A 110 0.75 1.09 -5.60
N ARG A 111 1.91 1.66 -5.28
CA ARG A 111 2.38 2.92 -5.89
C ARG A 111 2.50 2.82 -7.41
N HIS A 112 3.03 1.71 -7.94
CA HIS A 112 3.10 1.52 -9.37
C HIS A 112 1.70 1.51 -10.02
N ALA A 113 0.75 0.80 -9.42
CA ALA A 113 -0.63 0.77 -9.92
C ALA A 113 -1.27 2.17 -9.91
N GLU A 114 -1.01 2.98 -8.88
CA GLU A 114 -1.46 4.38 -8.82
C GLU A 114 -0.83 5.22 -9.95
N THR A 115 0.48 5.08 -10.19
CA THR A 115 1.15 5.82 -11.28
C THR A 115 0.62 5.44 -12.66
N VAL A 116 0.32 4.16 -12.89
CA VAL A 116 -0.26 3.69 -14.15
C VAL A 116 -1.67 4.27 -14.33
N LYS A 117 -2.51 4.23 -13.30
CA LYS A 117 -3.86 4.84 -13.34
C LYS A 117 -3.82 6.34 -13.60
N ALA A 118 -2.91 7.07 -12.95
CA ALA A 118 -2.76 8.51 -13.15
C ALA A 118 -2.29 8.84 -14.59
N HIS A 119 -1.38 8.02 -15.13
CA HIS A 119 -0.95 8.16 -16.52
C HIS A 119 -2.10 7.88 -17.49
N ASP A 120 -2.86 6.80 -17.29
CA ASP A 120 -3.98 6.44 -18.15
C ASP A 120 -5.06 7.54 -18.14
N LEU A 121 -5.42 8.06 -16.96
CA LEU A 121 -6.36 9.18 -16.84
C LEU A 121 -5.86 10.45 -17.55
N LYS A 122 -4.56 10.73 -17.49
CA LYS A 122 -3.96 11.87 -18.20
C LYS A 122 -4.02 11.68 -19.72
N VAL A 123 -3.76 10.48 -20.22
CA VAL A 123 -3.87 10.17 -21.66
C VAL A 123 -5.31 10.29 -22.13
N ASP A 124 -6.26 9.77 -21.36
CA ASP A 124 -7.69 9.86 -21.67
C ASP A 124 -8.16 11.33 -21.70
N GLN A 125 -7.71 12.15 -20.75
CA GLN A 125 -8.02 13.58 -20.73
C GLN A 125 -7.46 14.29 -21.96
N LEU A 126 -6.20 14.01 -22.34
CA LEU A 126 -5.60 14.59 -23.55
C LEU A 126 -6.38 14.19 -24.82
N ALA A 127 -6.82 12.93 -24.92
CA ALA A 127 -7.63 12.48 -26.04
C ALA A 127 -8.99 13.21 -26.11
N VAL A 128 -9.65 13.44 -24.96
CA VAL A 128 -10.90 14.22 -24.89
C VAL A 128 -10.66 15.68 -25.29
N ASP A 129 -9.56 16.28 -24.83
CA ASP A 129 -9.20 17.66 -25.15
C ASP A 129 -8.91 17.82 -26.65
N GLU A 130 -8.19 16.88 -27.26
CA GLU A 130 -7.94 16.84 -28.71
C GLU A 130 -9.25 16.70 -29.52
N MET A 131 -10.16 15.83 -29.08
CA MET A 131 -11.50 15.71 -29.69
C MET A 131 -12.30 17.00 -29.56
N ALA A 132 -12.25 17.68 -28.42
CA ALA A 132 -12.93 18.95 -28.19
C ALA A 132 -12.36 20.07 -29.08
N VAL A 133 -11.02 20.16 -29.19
CA VAL A 133 -10.35 21.14 -30.07
C VAL A 133 -10.69 20.90 -31.54
N THR A 134 -10.63 19.64 -32.00
CA THR A 134 -10.96 19.29 -33.38
C THR A 134 -12.45 19.48 -33.70
N ALA A 135 -13.35 19.16 -32.76
CA ALA A 135 -14.78 19.43 -32.92
C ALA A 135 -15.07 20.93 -33.01
N LYS A 136 -14.48 21.74 -32.12
CA LYS A 136 -14.60 23.21 -32.15
C LYS A 136 -14.09 23.79 -33.47
N ALA A 137 -12.92 23.35 -33.94
CA ALA A 137 -12.37 23.78 -35.22
C ALA A 137 -13.30 23.42 -36.39
N ARG A 138 -13.91 22.24 -36.36
CA ARG A 138 -14.86 21.79 -37.38
C ARG A 138 -16.16 22.60 -37.36
N SER A 139 -16.72 22.91 -36.19
CA SER A 139 -17.91 23.77 -36.08
C SER A 139 -17.63 25.19 -36.58
N ALA A 140 -16.46 25.75 -36.23
CA ALA A 140 -16.03 27.05 -36.73
C ALA A 140 -15.88 27.06 -38.26
N ALA A 141 -15.28 26.02 -38.85
CA ALA A 141 -15.14 25.89 -40.30
C ALA A 141 -16.48 25.74 -41.04
N ARG A 142 -17.52 25.21 -40.37
CA ARG A 142 -18.88 25.14 -40.89
C ARG A 142 -19.67 26.45 -40.76
N GLY A 143 -19.06 27.50 -40.20
CA GLY A 143 -19.74 28.77 -39.93
C GLY A 143 -20.80 28.68 -38.83
N VAL A 144 -20.78 27.60 -38.04
CA VAL A 144 -21.64 27.45 -36.87
C VAL A 144 -20.95 28.16 -35.72
N ASP A 145 -21.14 29.48 -35.63
CA ASP A 145 -20.73 30.24 -34.47
C ASP A 145 -21.45 29.69 -33.23
N ALA A 146 -20.74 29.54 -32.10
CA ALA A 146 -21.30 29.02 -30.85
C ALA A 146 -22.58 29.77 -30.40
N THR A 147 -22.71 31.04 -30.80
CA THR A 147 -23.89 31.88 -30.57
C THR A 147 -25.10 31.50 -31.45
N SER A 148 -24.87 30.92 -32.62
CA SER A 148 -25.93 30.39 -33.50
C SER A 148 -26.46 29.05 -32.99
N GLU A 149 -25.58 28.21 -32.43
CA GLU A 149 -25.93 26.93 -31.82
C GLU A 149 -26.69 27.09 -30.49
N GLU A 150 -26.28 28.00 -29.59
CA GLU A 150 -27.04 28.32 -28.37
C GLU A 150 -28.46 28.82 -28.68
N ARG A 151 -28.61 29.73 -29.67
CA ARG A 151 -29.93 30.16 -30.15
C ARG A 151 -30.73 28.98 -30.71
N ALA A 152 -30.11 28.15 -31.54
CA ALA A 152 -30.79 27.00 -32.14
C ALA A 152 -31.18 25.94 -31.11
N GLN A 153 -30.41 25.76 -30.03
CA GLN A 153 -30.67 24.78 -28.97
C GLN A 153 -31.80 25.24 -28.04
N VAL A 154 -31.88 26.53 -27.71
CA VAL A 154 -33.03 27.14 -27.03
C VAL A 154 -34.31 27.00 -27.87
N LEU A 155 -34.21 27.22 -29.19
CA LEU A 155 -35.34 27.02 -30.11
C LEU A 155 -35.76 25.54 -30.25
N ARG A 156 -34.81 24.60 -30.13
CA ARG A 156 -35.04 23.16 -30.31
C ARG A 156 -35.53 22.43 -29.05
N HIS A 157 -35.15 22.91 -27.86
CA HIS A 157 -35.48 22.26 -26.58
C HIS A 157 -36.27 23.14 -25.58
N GLY A 158 -36.52 24.41 -25.90
CA GLY A 158 -37.40 25.26 -25.10
C GLY A 158 -38.84 24.76 -25.11
N LYS A 159 -39.46 24.62 -23.93
CA LYS A 159 -40.90 24.37 -23.81
C LYS A 159 -41.65 25.64 -24.18
N GLY A 160 -42.61 25.53 -25.10
CA GLY A 160 -43.42 26.66 -25.57
C GLY A 160 -43.70 26.61 -27.08
N THR A 161 -44.57 27.50 -27.55
CA THR A 161 -44.83 27.72 -28.97
C THR A 161 -43.60 28.35 -29.64
N ALA A 162 -43.53 28.35 -30.97
CA ALA A 162 -42.38 28.90 -31.69
C ALA A 162 -42.11 30.38 -31.35
N ALA A 163 -43.18 31.15 -31.09
CA ALA A 163 -43.10 32.56 -30.67
C ALA A 163 -42.45 32.69 -29.28
N ASP A 164 -42.90 31.89 -28.30
CA ASP A 164 -42.35 31.91 -26.94
C ASP A 164 -40.85 31.60 -26.93
N ARG A 165 -40.40 30.67 -27.80
CA ARG A 165 -38.97 30.31 -27.89
C ARG A 165 -38.14 31.40 -28.56
N GLU A 166 -38.70 32.15 -29.51
CA GLU A 166 -38.00 33.24 -30.18
C GLU A 166 -37.83 34.45 -29.26
N ASP A 167 -38.83 34.75 -28.41
CA ASP A 167 -38.74 35.83 -27.42
C ASP A 167 -37.69 35.51 -26.33
N VAL A 168 -37.66 34.27 -25.83
CA VAL A 168 -36.62 33.81 -24.89
C VAL A 168 -35.23 33.84 -25.53
N ALA A 169 -35.11 33.52 -26.83
CA ALA A 169 -33.84 33.60 -27.57
C ALA A 169 -33.36 35.05 -27.79
N ARG A 170 -34.28 36.01 -27.92
CA ARG A 170 -33.95 37.44 -27.98
C ARG A 170 -33.53 37.98 -26.62
N GLU A 171 -34.25 37.61 -25.57
CA GLU A 171 -33.94 38.03 -24.20
C GLU A 171 -32.58 37.50 -23.73
N THR A 172 -32.28 36.23 -23.99
CA THR A 172 -30.96 35.63 -23.70
C THR A 172 -29.84 36.31 -24.50
N ALA A 173 -30.02 36.56 -25.80
CA ALA A 173 -29.04 37.27 -26.61
C ALA A 173 -28.76 38.70 -26.08
N ASN A 174 -29.80 39.42 -25.68
CA ASN A 174 -29.66 40.75 -25.07
C ASN A 174 -28.95 40.68 -23.70
N SER A 175 -29.24 39.67 -22.88
CA SER A 175 -28.57 39.47 -21.59
C SER A 175 -27.07 39.16 -21.73
N VAL A 176 -26.69 38.39 -22.75
CA VAL A 176 -25.28 38.06 -23.06
C VAL A 176 -24.56 39.30 -23.59
N ALA A 177 -25.19 40.09 -24.46
CA ALA A 177 -24.66 41.35 -24.94
C ALA A 177 -24.45 42.36 -23.80
N ALA A 178 -25.38 42.43 -22.84
CA ALA A 178 -25.26 43.28 -21.65
C ALA A 178 -24.13 42.83 -20.72
N ARG A 179 -23.94 41.51 -20.51
CA ARG A 179 -22.81 40.96 -19.73
C ARG A 179 -21.45 41.24 -20.38
N ARG A 180 -21.37 41.27 -21.71
CA ARG A 180 -20.13 41.63 -22.41
C ARG A 180 -19.73 43.10 -22.17
N GLN A 181 -20.70 44.02 -22.06
CA GLN A 181 -20.40 45.42 -21.75
C GLN A 181 -19.92 45.64 -20.31
N SER A 182 -20.36 44.81 -19.36
CA SER A 182 -19.93 44.91 -17.95
C SER A 182 -18.67 44.11 -17.60
N THR A 183 -18.15 43.31 -18.53
CA THR A 183 -16.86 42.62 -18.34
C THR A 183 -15.75 43.67 -18.47
N ASN A 184 -15.44 44.34 -17.35
CA ASN A 184 -14.48 45.42 -17.29
C ASN A 184 -13.07 44.89 -17.62
N LEU A 185 -12.65 45.07 -18.87
CA LEU A 185 -11.35 44.59 -19.39
C LEU A 185 -10.16 45.12 -18.57
N ALA A 186 -10.33 46.25 -17.88
CA ALA A 186 -9.33 46.79 -16.96
C ALA A 186 -9.11 45.88 -15.73
N HIS A 187 -10.17 45.24 -15.22
CA HIS A 187 -10.07 44.32 -14.08
C HIS A 187 -9.35 43.02 -14.46
N ALA A 188 -9.62 42.48 -15.65
CA ALA A 188 -8.91 41.31 -16.17
C ALA A 188 -7.40 41.57 -16.34
N GLY A 189 -7.03 42.76 -16.84
CA GLY A 189 -5.63 43.17 -16.92
C GLY A 189 -4.94 43.24 -15.55
N GLN A 190 -5.62 43.80 -14.54
CA GLN A 190 -5.08 43.88 -13.17
C GLN A 190 -4.87 42.50 -12.55
N VAL A 191 -5.79 41.55 -12.75
CA VAL A 191 -5.68 40.19 -12.23
C VAL A 191 -4.53 39.42 -12.88
N ILE A 192 -4.35 39.57 -14.20
CA ILE A 192 -3.22 38.94 -14.92
C ILE A 192 -1.88 39.51 -14.44
N THR A 193 -1.80 40.83 -14.25
CA THR A 193 -0.58 41.49 -13.78
C THR A 193 -0.24 41.06 -12.34
N ALA A 194 -1.25 40.94 -11.46
CA ALA A 194 -1.08 40.45 -10.10
C ALA A 194 -0.63 38.98 -10.05
N ALA A 195 -1.20 38.12 -10.91
CA ALA A 195 -0.80 36.72 -11.02
C ALA A 195 0.65 36.55 -11.51
N GLN A 196 1.07 37.36 -12.48
CA GLN A 196 2.46 37.38 -12.96
C GLN A 196 3.44 37.84 -11.86
N ALA A 197 3.07 38.85 -11.06
CA ALA A 197 3.89 39.28 -9.93
C ALA A 197 4.04 38.19 -8.86
N ALA A 198 2.97 37.46 -8.54
CA ALA A 198 3.01 36.35 -7.59
C ALA A 198 3.90 35.20 -8.08
N LEU A 199 3.83 34.85 -9.36
CA LEU A 199 4.69 33.84 -10.00
C LEU A 199 6.18 34.24 -9.96
N ALA A 200 6.49 35.51 -10.16
CA ALA A 200 7.87 36.01 -10.08
C ALA A 200 8.46 35.93 -8.66
N VAL A 201 7.63 36.13 -7.63
CA VAL A 201 8.05 35.98 -6.21
C VAL A 201 8.33 34.52 -5.86
N VAL A 202 7.47 33.60 -6.30
CA VAL A 202 7.66 32.15 -6.09
C VAL A 202 8.91 31.64 -6.81
N ALA A 203 9.18 32.13 -8.03
CA ALA A 203 10.39 31.78 -8.77
C ALA A 203 11.68 32.24 -8.04
N LYS A 204 11.66 33.40 -7.38
CA LYS A 204 12.80 33.87 -6.56
C LYS A 204 12.98 33.07 -5.27
N GLN A 205 11.91 32.57 -4.66
CA GLN A 205 12.00 31.76 -3.44
C GLN A 205 12.54 30.34 -3.69
N ASN A 206 12.29 29.78 -4.88
CA ASN A 206 12.81 28.46 -5.26
C ASN A 206 14.27 28.48 -5.75
N ALA A 207 14.86 29.67 -5.96
CA ALA A 207 16.28 29.84 -6.25
C ALA A 207 17.12 29.98 -4.97
N GLY A 208 16.84 29.14 -3.97
CA GLY A 208 17.69 29.01 -2.77
C GLY A 208 19.08 28.49 -3.15
N PRO A 209 20.14 28.87 -2.41
CA PRO A 209 21.52 28.57 -2.76
C PRO A 209 21.72 27.05 -2.83
N ALA A 210 22.27 26.58 -3.94
CA ALA A 210 22.73 25.21 -4.07
C ALA A 210 23.88 24.99 -3.07
N ASP A 211 23.55 24.40 -1.92
CA ASP A 211 24.54 23.88 -0.98
C ASP A 211 25.34 22.78 -1.69
N SER A 212 26.51 23.15 -2.19
CA SER A 212 27.57 22.24 -2.61
C SER A 212 28.16 21.57 -1.37
N GLN A 213 27.55 20.49 -0.92
CA GLN A 213 28.17 19.52 -0.03
C GLN A 213 28.90 18.47 -0.88
N ASP A 214 30.13 18.81 -1.26
CA ASP A 214 31.08 17.93 -1.93
C ASP A 214 32.38 17.94 -1.11
N GLU A 215 32.31 17.44 0.13
CA GLU A 215 33.47 17.20 0.99
C GLU A 215 33.21 15.96 1.85
N ASN A 216 33.76 14.82 1.43
CA ASN A 216 34.51 13.87 2.26
C ASN A 216 34.78 12.56 1.49
N ASP A 217 35.84 12.56 0.68
CA ASP A 217 36.59 11.36 0.36
C ASP A 217 38.05 11.61 0.77
N ALA A 218 38.34 11.34 2.04
CA ALA A 218 39.68 11.16 2.60
C ALA A 218 39.61 9.90 3.47
N ASP A 219 40.21 8.80 3.01
CA ASP A 219 41.59 8.43 3.34
C ASP A 219 41.66 7.68 4.69
N ASP A 220 41.55 6.35 4.64
CA ASP A 220 42.23 5.37 5.52
C ASP A 220 41.81 3.95 5.06
N GLY A 221 42.64 2.92 4.96
CA GLY A 221 44.01 2.73 5.36
C GLY A 221 44.46 1.39 4.80
N SER A 222 45.51 1.39 3.98
CA SER A 222 46.30 0.21 3.70
C SER A 222 47.21 -0.05 4.88
N ARG A 223 47.09 -1.20 5.55
CA ARG A 223 48.22 -1.76 6.29
C ARG A 223 48.18 -3.29 6.28
N ALA A 224 49.36 -3.80 5.91
CA ALA A 224 49.85 -5.17 6.02
C ALA A 224 49.89 -5.67 7.47
#